data_AF-A0A7R9J0A4-F1
#
_entry.id   AF-A0A7R9J0A4-F1
#
_cell.length_a   1.000
_cell.length_b   1.000
_cell.length_c   1.000
_cell.angle_alpha   90.00
_cell.angle_beta   90.00
_cell.angle_gamma   90.00
#
_symmetry.space_group_name_H-M   'P 1'
#
loop_
_entity.id
_entity.type
_entity.pdbx_description
1 polymer ?
#
loop_
_entity_poly.entity_id
_entity_poly.type
_entity_poly.pdbx_seq_one_letter_code
_entity_poly.pdbx_strand_id
1 'polypeptide(L)'
;MQFLKECDMLKIEDILPFFSDFVTIDHFKDAICTSLQEYNQHIQDLKEDMEEATKSAEVIRGEIQAFRNRCSFVQSRDVCSLCDLRLLMRPFYLFPCGHRFHSDCLVADLSPVLPPGKRNKMLELQEDVVSTCVTHDDDDDDDDDDDDDDDDGGAANSH
;
A
#
# COMPACT_ATOMS: atom_id res chain seq x y z
N MET A 1 -14.86 -49.63 23.18
CA MET A 1 -14.77 -48.28 22.58
C MET A 1 -14.32 -47.19 23.56
N GLN A 2 -14.08 -47.46 24.85
CA GLN A 2 -13.42 -46.49 25.76
C GLN A 2 -11.97 -46.19 25.34
N PHE A 3 -11.25 -47.19 24.81
CA PHE A 3 -9.83 -47.06 24.45
C PHE A 3 -9.52 -46.04 23.32
N LEU A 4 -10.41 -45.86 22.32
CA LEU A 4 -10.27 -44.80 21.31
C LEU A 4 -10.68 -43.42 21.84
N LYS A 5 -11.50 -43.37 22.89
CA LYS A 5 -11.85 -42.12 23.59
C LYS A 5 -10.84 -41.73 24.67
N GLU A 6 -9.96 -42.65 25.06
CA GLU A 6 -8.91 -42.45 26.08
C GLU A 6 -7.59 -41.97 25.46
N CYS A 7 -7.48 -41.92 24.13
CA CYS A 7 -6.24 -41.60 23.43
C CYS A 7 -6.49 -40.69 22.21
N ASP A 8 -6.32 -39.38 22.36
CA ASP A 8 -6.56 -38.36 21.31
C ASP A 8 -5.63 -38.49 20.09
N MET A 9 -4.52 -39.22 20.22
CA MET A 9 -3.51 -39.38 19.17
C MET A 9 -3.79 -40.53 18.20
N LEU A 10 -4.73 -41.42 18.52
CA LEU A 10 -4.94 -42.67 17.78
C LEU A 10 -6.31 -42.62 17.10
N LYS A 11 -6.34 -42.38 15.79
CA LYS A 11 -7.58 -42.20 15.04
C LYS A 11 -8.11 -43.54 14.55
N ILE A 12 -9.41 -43.59 14.26
CA ILE A 12 -10.03 -44.80 13.69
C ILE A 12 -9.44 -45.14 12.32
N GLU A 13 -8.93 -44.15 11.60
CA GLU A 13 -8.22 -44.29 10.33
C GLU A 13 -6.98 -45.18 10.44
N ASP A 14 -6.27 -45.13 11.58
CA ASP A 14 -5.01 -45.84 11.78
C ASP A 14 -5.20 -47.34 11.99
N ILE A 15 -6.38 -47.74 12.48
CA ILE A 15 -6.72 -49.13 12.80
C ILE A 15 -7.57 -49.80 11.71
N LEU A 16 -8.19 -49.02 10.82
CA LEU A 16 -9.01 -49.52 9.70
C LEU A 16 -8.33 -50.61 8.84
N PRO A 17 -7.03 -50.51 8.49
CA PRO A 17 -6.35 -51.50 7.66
C PRO A 17 -6.17 -52.88 8.32
N PHE A 18 -6.32 -52.97 9.64
CA PHE A 18 -6.05 -54.19 10.41
C PHE A 18 -7.31 -55.03 10.67
N PHE A 19 -8.47 -54.62 10.13
CA PHE A 19 -9.72 -55.37 10.28
C PHE A 19 -9.93 -56.42 9.17
N SER A 20 -10.26 -57.65 9.57
CA SER A 20 -10.68 -58.72 8.66
C SER A 20 -12.13 -58.53 8.20
N ASP A 21 -12.42 -58.80 6.92
CA ASP A 21 -13.65 -58.48 6.19
C ASP A 21 -15.00 -58.56 6.96
N PHE A 22 -15.76 -57.46 6.83
CA PHE A 22 -17.19 -57.19 7.01
C PHE A 22 -17.93 -57.60 8.30
N VAL A 23 -17.49 -58.57 9.09
CA VAL A 23 -18.28 -59.11 10.23
C VAL A 23 -18.20 -58.24 11.50
N THR A 24 -17.34 -57.22 11.53
CA THR A 24 -17.17 -56.31 12.67
C THR A 24 -17.60 -54.85 12.41
N ILE A 25 -17.95 -54.48 11.16
CA ILE A 25 -18.25 -53.08 10.78
C ILE A 25 -19.42 -52.48 11.56
N ASP A 26 -20.44 -53.26 11.91
CA ASP A 26 -21.60 -52.75 12.67
C ASP A 26 -21.21 -52.24 14.08
N HIS A 27 -20.12 -52.76 14.66
CA HIS A 27 -19.61 -52.27 15.95
C HIS A 27 -18.81 -50.97 15.83
N PHE A 28 -18.33 -50.61 14.63
CA PHE A 28 -17.49 -49.43 14.39
C PHE A 28 -18.17 -48.34 13.57
N LYS A 29 -19.35 -48.62 13.01
CA LYS A 29 -20.15 -47.70 12.20
C LYS A 29 -20.34 -46.35 12.87
N ASP A 30 -20.74 -46.33 14.14
CA ASP A 30 -20.99 -45.08 14.87
C ASP A 30 -19.72 -44.25 15.08
N ALA A 31 -18.58 -44.91 15.36
CA ALA A 31 -17.30 -44.24 15.54
C ALA A 31 -16.76 -43.65 14.22
N ILE A 32 -16.96 -44.36 13.11
CA ILE A 32 -16.62 -43.88 11.76
C ILE A 32 -17.53 -42.69 11.39
N CYS A 33 -18.84 -42.80 11.62
CA CYS A 33 -19.78 -41.72 11.36
C CYS A 33 -19.44 -40.46 12.19
N THR A 34 -19.08 -40.62 13.46
CA THR A 34 -18.67 -39.50 14.33
C THR A 34 -17.40 -38.85 13.81
N SER A 35 -16.36 -39.64 13.49
CA SER A 35 -15.09 -39.09 12.97
C SER A 35 -15.31 -38.35 11.65
N LEU A 36 -16.11 -38.90 10.73
CA LEU A 36 -16.43 -38.25 9.47
C LEU A 36 -17.24 -36.95 9.68
N GLN A 37 -18.13 -36.90 10.67
CA GLN A 37 -18.85 -35.69 11.03
C GLN A 37 -17.90 -34.62 11.58
N GLU A 38 -16.99 -34.99 12.47
CA GLU A 38 -15.96 -34.09 13.01
C GLU A 38 -15.05 -33.53 11.90
N TYR A 39 -14.63 -34.36 10.94
CA TYR A 39 -13.86 -33.88 9.78
C TYR A 39 -14.65 -32.91 8.91
N ASN A 40 -15.92 -33.22 8.62
CA ASN A 40 -16.75 -32.30 7.84
C ASN A 40 -16.94 -30.97 8.59
N GLN A 41 -17.14 -31.01 9.91
CA GLN A 41 -17.24 -29.81 10.72
C GLN A 41 -15.94 -29.00 10.66
N HIS A 42 -14.79 -29.63 10.89
CA HIS A 42 -13.49 -28.97 10.82
C HIS A 42 -13.20 -28.36 9.43
N ILE A 43 -13.66 -29.01 8.35
CA ILE A 43 -13.56 -28.44 6.99
C ILE A 43 -14.45 -27.21 6.85
N GLN A 44 -15.64 -27.19 7.46
CA GLN A 44 -16.49 -26.00 7.44
C GLN A 44 -15.90 -24.86 8.26
N ASP A 45 -15.40 -25.15 9.46
CA ASP A 45 -14.75 -24.16 10.32
C ASP A 45 -13.55 -23.53 9.60
N LEU A 46 -12.70 -24.34 8.96
CA LEU A 46 -11.56 -23.82 8.20
C LEU A 46 -11.98 -22.96 6.99
N LYS A 47 -13.10 -23.30 6.33
CA LYS A 47 -13.64 -22.48 5.24
C LYS A 47 -14.16 -21.14 5.74
N GLU A 48 -14.84 -21.15 6.88
CA GLU A 48 -15.34 -19.92 7.53
C GLU A 48 -14.17 -19.02 7.93
N ASP A 49 -13.12 -19.58 8.56
CA ASP A 49 -11.89 -18.86 8.91
C ASP A 49 -11.23 -18.23 7.68
N MET A 50 -11.16 -18.98 6.56
CA MET A 50 -10.61 -18.46 5.30
C MET A 50 -11.45 -17.32 4.73
N GLU A 51 -12.78 -17.44 4.77
CA GLU A 51 -13.69 -16.40 4.28
C GLU A 51 -13.63 -15.14 5.15
N GLU A 52 -13.59 -15.28 6.48
CA GLU A 52 -13.42 -14.16 7.41
C GLU A 52 -12.09 -13.44 7.18
N ALA A 53 -10.98 -14.19 7.09
CA ALA A 53 -9.66 -13.61 6.84
C ALA A 53 -9.62 -12.87 5.48
N THR A 54 -10.25 -13.44 4.45
CA THR A 54 -10.32 -12.82 3.11
C THR A 54 -11.12 -11.52 3.16
N LYS A 55 -12.30 -11.54 3.79
CA LYS A 55 -13.14 -10.36 3.97
C LYS A 55 -12.43 -9.25 4.75
N SER A 56 -11.73 -9.61 5.83
CA SER A 56 -10.92 -8.67 6.61
C SER A 56 -9.84 -8.02 5.73
N ALA A 57 -9.14 -8.81 4.93
CA ALA A 57 -8.12 -8.30 4.03
C ALA A 57 -8.70 -7.40 2.92
N GLU A 58 -9.91 -7.66 2.42
CA GLU A 58 -10.61 -6.79 1.48
C GLU A 58 -10.97 -5.43 2.09
N VAL A 59 -11.50 -5.43 3.32
CA VAL A 59 -11.79 -4.19 4.07
C VAL A 59 -10.52 -3.36 4.23
N ILE A 60 -9.43 -3.96 4.68
CA ILE A 60 -8.14 -3.26 4.87
C ILE A 60 -7.64 -2.69 3.54
N ARG A 61 -7.73 -3.44 2.43
CA ARG A 61 -7.34 -2.93 1.10
C ARG A 61 -8.21 -1.75 0.67
N GLY A 62 -9.51 -1.82 0.92
CA GLY A 62 -10.45 -0.72 0.70
C GLY A 62 -10.07 0.52 1.49
N GLU A 63 -9.74 0.37 2.77
CA GLU A 63 -9.28 1.46 3.63
C GLU A 63 -7.97 2.08 3.14
N ILE A 64 -6.99 1.26 2.72
CA ILE A 64 -5.73 1.75 2.14
C ILE A 64 -5.98 2.59 0.88
N GLN A 65 -6.88 2.11 0.00
CA GLN A 65 -7.23 2.83 -1.23
C GLN A 65 -7.95 4.14 -0.91
N ALA A 66 -8.94 4.11 -0.02
CA ALA A 66 -9.63 5.31 0.44
C ALA A 66 -8.65 6.30 1.06
N PHE A 67 -7.70 5.82 1.88
CA PHE A 67 -6.70 6.63 2.57
C PHE A 67 -5.75 7.33 1.60
N ARG A 68 -5.33 6.66 0.51
CA ARG A 68 -4.49 7.22 -0.56
C ARG A 68 -5.18 8.34 -1.33
N ASN A 69 -6.49 8.26 -1.50
CA ASN A 69 -7.27 9.22 -2.28
C ASN A 69 -7.77 10.42 -1.46
N ARG A 70 -7.32 10.59 -0.21
CA ARG A 70 -7.73 11.72 0.63
C ARG A 70 -6.95 12.96 0.25
N CYS A 71 -7.66 14.02 -0.08
CA CYS A 71 -7.09 15.36 -0.23
C CYS A 71 -6.95 16.02 1.14
N SER A 72 -5.86 16.76 1.34
CA SER A 72 -5.65 17.58 2.54
C SER A 72 -5.51 19.04 2.14
N PHE A 73 -6.17 19.94 2.86
CA PHE A 73 -6.15 21.36 2.58
C PHE A 73 -5.10 22.06 3.44
N VAL A 74 -4.24 22.86 2.81
CA VAL A 74 -3.25 23.70 3.48
C VAL A 74 -3.71 25.15 3.37
N GLN A 75 -3.77 25.83 4.51
CA GLN A 75 -4.14 27.24 4.61
C GLN A 75 -2.89 28.10 4.81
N SER A 76 -2.94 29.36 4.38
CA SER A 76 -1.81 30.29 4.53
C SER A 76 -1.39 30.55 5.99
N ARG A 77 -2.29 30.27 6.94
CA ARG A 77 -2.01 30.38 8.37
C ARG A 77 -1.31 29.16 8.97
N ASP A 78 -1.21 28.06 8.23
CA ASP A 78 -0.63 26.83 8.73
C ASP A 78 0.86 26.99 9.02
N VAL A 79 1.30 26.31 10.08
CA VAL A 79 2.66 26.40 10.61
C VAL A 79 3.32 25.03 10.64
N CYS A 80 4.64 25.02 10.59
CA CYS A 80 5.47 23.83 10.78
C CYS A 80 5.43 23.39 12.25
N SER A 81 5.30 22.08 12.49
CA SER A 81 5.16 21.53 13.84
C SER A 81 6.49 21.45 14.62
N LEU A 82 7.62 21.81 13.99
CA LEU A 82 8.95 21.81 14.60
C LEU A 82 9.47 23.21 14.92
N CYS A 83 9.17 24.20 14.08
CA CYS A 83 9.72 25.56 14.19
C CYS A 83 8.65 26.66 14.35
N ASP A 84 7.36 26.31 14.33
CA ASP A 84 6.20 27.21 14.46
C ASP A 84 6.11 28.35 13.42
N LEU A 85 6.96 28.33 12.39
CA LEU A 85 6.94 29.29 11.28
C LEU A 85 5.93 28.89 10.20
N ARG A 86 5.50 29.87 9.39
CA ARG A 86 4.55 29.67 8.28
C ARG A 86 5.03 28.57 7.32
N LEU A 87 4.14 27.61 7.04
CA LEU A 87 4.46 26.43 6.24
C LEU A 87 4.79 26.78 4.79
N LEU A 88 3.99 27.66 4.16
CA LEU A 88 4.10 28.02 2.75
C LEU A 88 5.35 28.83 2.37
N MET A 89 6.22 29.18 3.32
CA MET A 89 7.45 29.94 3.06
C MET A 89 8.60 29.08 2.53
N ARG A 90 8.51 27.74 2.66
CA ARG A 90 9.57 26.79 2.30
C ARG A 90 8.94 25.49 1.79
N PRO A 91 9.69 24.63 1.05
CA PRO A 91 9.25 23.29 0.73
C PRO A 91 8.86 22.52 2.00
N PHE A 92 7.74 21.81 1.95
CA PHE A 92 7.17 21.14 3.12
C PHE A 92 6.62 19.76 2.80
N TYR A 93 6.57 18.91 3.82
CA TYR A 93 5.89 17.63 3.80
C TYR A 93 4.60 17.73 4.61
N LEU A 94 3.52 17.21 4.02
CA LEU A 94 2.23 17.05 4.68
C LEU A 94 1.94 15.56 4.80
N PHE A 95 1.86 15.07 6.03
CA PHE A 95 1.56 13.67 6.30
C PHE A 95 0.04 13.46 6.34
N PRO A 96 -0.46 12.28 5.94
CA PRO A 96 -1.89 11.95 6.01
C PRO A 96 -2.48 11.95 7.43
N CYS A 97 -1.65 12.02 8.47
CA CYS A 97 -2.06 12.21 9.86
C CYS A 97 -2.28 13.70 10.23
N GLY A 98 -2.10 14.62 9.27
CA GLY A 98 -2.27 16.07 9.46
C GLY A 98 -1.01 16.80 9.92
N HIS A 99 0.05 16.09 10.30
CA HIS A 99 1.31 16.71 10.65
C HIS A 99 1.99 17.31 9.43
N ARG A 100 2.60 18.46 9.65
CA ARG A 100 3.19 19.31 8.61
C ARG A 100 4.52 19.84 9.09
N PHE A 101 5.51 19.71 8.23
CA PHE A 101 6.89 20.05 8.54
C PHE A 101 7.56 20.66 7.32
N HIS A 102 8.41 21.66 7.51
CA HIS A 102 9.33 22.04 6.45
C HIS A 102 10.31 20.89 6.18
N SER A 103 10.75 20.77 4.93
CA SER A 103 11.66 19.72 4.50
C SER A 103 12.98 19.75 5.29
N ASP A 104 13.58 20.94 5.44
CA ASP A 104 14.79 21.17 6.22
C ASP A 104 14.62 20.85 7.72
N CYS A 105 13.51 21.28 8.32
CA CYS A 105 13.19 21.02 9.71
C CYS A 105 13.07 19.52 9.98
N LEU A 106 12.40 18.78 9.10
CA LEU A 106 12.24 17.34 9.22
C LEU A 106 13.56 16.59 9.06
N VAL A 107 14.40 16.96 8.09
CA VAL A 107 15.72 16.36 7.90
C VAL A 107 16.63 16.61 9.09
N ALA A 108 16.63 17.83 9.63
CA ALA A 108 17.43 18.19 10.80
C ALA A 108 17.04 17.37 12.04
N ASP A 109 15.75 17.15 12.26
CA ASP A 109 15.23 16.36 13.39
C ASP A 109 15.52 14.86 13.24
N LEU A 110 15.41 14.32 12.02
CA LEU A 110 15.61 12.89 11.75
C LEU A 110 17.09 12.47 11.67
N SER A 111 17.97 13.37 11.21
CA SER A 111 19.39 13.09 11.04
C SER A 111 20.07 12.49 12.30
N PRO A 112 19.90 13.03 13.52
CA PRO A 112 20.51 12.47 14.72
C PRO A 112 19.92 11.11 15.15
N VAL A 113 18.64 10.85 14.84
CA VAL A 113 17.93 9.63 15.29
C VAL A 113 18.15 8.44 14.34
N LEU A 114 18.40 8.71 13.06
CA LEU A 114 18.53 7.67 12.04
C LEU A 114 19.89 6.96 12.09
N PRO A 115 19.92 5.61 11.95
CA PRO A 115 21.16 4.86 11.70
C PRO A 115 21.88 5.36 10.43
N PRO A 116 23.21 5.25 10.36
CA PRO A 116 24.01 5.82 9.27
C PRO A 116 23.58 5.35 7.88
N GLY A 117 23.21 4.06 7.73
CA GLY A 117 22.72 3.54 6.45
C GLY A 117 21.41 4.17 5.98
N LYS A 118 20.47 4.46 6.90
CA LYS A 118 19.21 5.14 6.57
C LYS A 118 19.41 6.63 6.33
N ARG A 119 20.32 7.27 7.08
CA ARG A 119 20.68 8.68 6.91
C ARG A 119 21.27 8.93 5.52
N ASN A 120 22.23 8.10 5.10
CA ASN A 120 22.85 8.25 3.78
C ASN A 120 21.83 8.10 2.64
N LYS A 121 20.96 7.08 2.74
CA LYS A 121 19.87 6.90 1.77
C LYS A 121 18.90 8.09 1.75
N MET A 122 18.61 8.69 2.90
CA MET A 122 17.76 9.87 2.98
C MET A 122 18.38 11.08 2.25
N LEU A 123 19.70 11.28 2.40
CA LEU A 123 20.42 12.36 1.72
C LEU A 123 20.48 12.14 0.19
N GLU A 124 20.76 10.91 -0.24
CA GLU A 124 20.74 10.52 -1.66
C GLU A 124 19.38 10.79 -2.30
N LEU A 125 18.29 10.34 -1.66
CA LEU A 125 16.94 10.60 -2.14
C LEU A 125 16.58 12.10 -2.14
N GLN A 126 17.15 12.89 -1.23
CA GLN A 126 16.92 14.33 -1.22
C GLN A 126 17.59 15.01 -2.42
N GLU A 127 18.76 14.54 -2.84
CA GLU A 127 19.46 14.99 -4.04
C GLU A 127 18.66 14.64 -5.31
N ASP A 128 18.14 13.41 -5.40
CA ASP A 128 17.32 12.96 -6.53
C ASP A 128 16.06 13.82 -6.72
N VAL A 129 15.37 14.14 -5.61
CA VAL A 129 14.16 14.98 -5.63
C VAL A 129 14.47 16.39 -6.10
N VAL A 130 15.61 16.95 -5.71
CA VAL A 130 16.06 18.27 -6.18
C VAL A 130 16.43 18.21 -7.67
N SER A 131 17.06 17.14 -8.13
CA SER A 131 17.43 16.99 -9.54
C SER A 131 16.22 16.86 -10.48
N THR A 132 15.12 16.26 -10.03
CA THR A 132 13.93 16.04 -10.88
C THR A 132 13.04 17.27 -11.02
N CYS A 133 13.16 18.29 -10.16
CA CYS A 133 12.38 19.52 -10.27
C CYS A 133 12.99 20.62 -11.16
N VAL A 134 14.20 20.42 -11.73
CA VAL A 134 14.88 21.44 -12.57
C VAL A 134 14.62 21.27 -14.08
N THR A 135 13.97 20.17 -14.51
CA THR A 135 13.85 19.84 -15.95
C THR A 135 12.50 20.23 -16.57
N HIS A 136 11.89 21.35 -16.16
CA HIS A 136 10.56 21.74 -16.68
C HIS A 136 10.38 23.22 -17.05
N ASP A 137 11.46 24.00 -17.16
CA ASP A 137 11.36 25.45 -17.40
C ASP A 137 12.18 25.98 -18.62
N ASP A 138 12.75 25.15 -19.51
CA ASP A 138 13.65 25.65 -20.59
C ASP A 138 13.31 25.19 -22.03
N ASP A 139 12.04 25.06 -22.43
CA ASP A 139 11.68 24.81 -23.85
C ASP A 139 10.43 25.60 -24.32
N ASP A 140 10.37 26.91 -24.04
CA ASP A 140 9.39 27.83 -24.65
C ASP A 140 10.07 29.19 -24.98
N ASP A 141 11.07 29.18 -25.85
CA ASP A 141 11.56 30.39 -26.55
C ASP A 141 12.14 29.94 -27.89
N ASP A 142 11.34 30.08 -28.95
CA ASP A 142 11.72 30.36 -30.35
C ASP A 142 10.67 29.72 -31.28
N ASP A 143 9.63 30.47 -31.64
CA ASP A 143 8.91 30.29 -32.91
C ASP A 143 8.28 31.63 -33.32
N ASP A 144 8.94 32.26 -34.30
CA ASP A 144 8.41 32.99 -35.46
C ASP A 144 7.45 34.20 -35.27
N ASP A 145 8.02 35.40 -35.39
CA ASP A 145 7.36 36.58 -35.97
C ASP A 145 8.23 37.11 -37.14
N ASP A 146 8.29 36.36 -38.24
CA ASP A 146 8.60 36.89 -39.57
C ASP A 146 7.29 37.35 -40.21
N ASP A 147 6.84 38.57 -39.87
CA ASP A 147 5.81 39.27 -40.64
C ASP A 147 6.50 40.18 -41.68
N ASP A 148 6.39 39.73 -42.93
CA ASP A 148 6.84 40.41 -44.15
C ASP A 148 6.32 41.86 -44.22
N ASP A 149 7.25 42.82 -44.25
CA ASP A 149 7.02 44.20 -44.69
C ASP A 149 6.73 44.23 -46.21
N ASP A 150 5.46 44.10 -46.60
CA ASP A 150 4.99 44.45 -47.94
C ASP A 150 5.00 45.99 -48.11
N ASP A 151 6.12 46.50 -48.63
CA ASP A 151 6.31 47.90 -49.04
C ASP A 151 5.51 48.22 -50.32
N ASP A 152 4.56 49.16 -50.16
CA ASP A 152 3.76 49.81 -51.19
C ASP A 152 4.62 50.79 -52.02
N GLY A 153 4.60 50.70 -53.35
CA GLY A 153 5.48 51.55 -54.15
C GLY A 153 5.25 51.64 -55.66
N GLY A 154 4.09 52.14 -56.09
CA GLY A 154 4.07 53.25 -57.05
C GLY A 154 4.26 52.95 -58.54
N ALA A 155 3.15 53.04 -59.27
CA ALA A 155 3.06 53.04 -60.72
C ALA A 155 3.82 54.19 -61.41
N ALA A 156 4.47 53.82 -62.51
CA ALA A 156 4.62 54.51 -63.79
C ALA A 156 4.52 56.06 -63.83
N ASN A 157 5.66 56.72 -64.09
CA ASN A 157 5.70 57.87 -64.98
C ASN A 157 7.12 58.08 -65.55
N SER A 158 7.30 58.01 -66.88
CA SER A 158 8.08 58.99 -67.69
C SER A 158 8.53 58.45 -69.05
N HIS A 159 8.06 59.16 -70.09
CA HIS A 159 8.61 59.40 -71.44
C HIS A 159 8.46 58.34 -72.53
#